data_AF-A0A1I7FL85-F1
#
_entry.id   AF-A0A1I7FL85-F1
#
_cell.length_a   1.000
_cell.length_b   1.000
_cell.length_c   1.000
_cell.angle_alpha   90.00
_cell.angle_beta   90.00
_cell.angle_gamma   90.00
#
_symmetry.space_group_name_H-M   'P 1'
#
loop_
_entity.id
_entity.type
_entity.pdbx_description
1 polymer ?
#
loop_
_entity_poly.entity_id
_entity_poly.type
_entity_poly.pdbx_seq_one_letter_code
_entity_poly.pdbx_strand_id
1 'polypeptide(L)' 'MEPKMQLRDPEIIPTERVLNDVLGNSVYSVLASFLGRITSPEYGLNIEWRYYNDGKAWLGKITVLIVVNY' A
#
# COMPACT_ATOMS: atom_id res chain seq x y z
N MET A 1 19.74 -6.67 10.42
CA MET A 1 19.74 -5.36 9.75
C MET A 1 18.57 -4.57 10.33
N GLU A 2 18.81 -3.33 10.74
CA GLU A 2 17.73 -2.47 11.24
C GLU A 2 16.75 -2.14 10.10
N PRO A 3 15.44 -2.06 10.37
CA PRO A 3 14.45 -1.68 9.38
C PRO A 3 14.71 -0.24 8.91
N LYS A 4 14.94 -0.07 7.60
CA LYS A 4 15.11 1.25 6.98
C LYS A 4 13.81 1.67 6.30
N MET A 5 13.23 2.77 6.77
CA MET A 5 12.03 3.35 6.16
C MET A 5 12.35 3.85 4.74
N GLN A 6 11.56 3.38 3.77
CA GLN A 6 11.69 3.73 2.36
C GLN A 6 10.58 4.72 1.96
N LEU A 7 10.65 5.27 0.73
CA LEU A 7 9.65 6.19 0.17
C LEU A 7 9.40 7.40 1.09
N ARG A 8 10.41 8.28 1.14
CA ARG A 8 10.39 9.50 1.97
C ARG A 8 10.13 10.78 1.18
N ASP A 9 9.93 10.64 -0.13
CA ASP A 9 9.70 11.74 -1.05
C ASP A 9 8.18 11.84 -1.34
N PRO A 10 7.53 12.97 -1.05
CA PRO A 10 6.12 13.17 -1.34
C PRO A 10 5.78 13.20 -2.84
N GLU A 11 6.75 13.43 -3.72
CA GLU A 11 6.53 13.45 -5.18
C GLU A 11 6.57 12.03 -5.78
N ILE A 12 7.13 11.06 -5.05
CA ILE A 12 7.25 9.67 -5.50
C ILE A 12 6.08 8.86 -4.94
N ILE A 13 5.00 8.78 -5.72
CA ILE A 13 3.79 8.03 -5.35
C ILE A 13 4.10 6.51 -5.29
N PRO A 14 3.56 5.74 -4.32
CA PRO A 14 3.78 4.30 -4.17
C PRO A 14 3.03 3.47 -5.21
N THR A 15 3.38 3.65 -6.49
CA THR A 15 2.87 2.82 -7.58
C THR A 15 3.46 1.42 -7.51
N GLU A 16 2.82 0.45 -8.17
CA GLU A 16 3.31 -0.92 -8.28
C GLU A 16 4.79 -1.01 -8.69
N ARG A 17 5.20 -0.21 -9.69
CA ARG A 17 6.58 -0.15 -10.15
C ARG A 17 7.52 0.36 -9.07
N VAL A 18 7.17 1.48 -8.43
CA VAL A 18 7.96 2.11 -7.37
C VAL A 18 8.11 1.17 -6.17
N LEU A 19 7.03 0.48 -5.78
CA LEU A 19 7.06 -0.50 -4.69
C LEU A 19 7.94 -1.70 -5.05
N ASN A 20 7.89 -2.17 -6.28
CA ASN A 20 8.77 -3.26 -6.73
C ASN A 20 10.24 -2.84 -6.73
N ASP A 21 10.56 -1.67 -7.27
CA ASP A 21 11.93 -1.17 -7.33
C ASP A 21 12.54 -0.98 -5.93
N VAL A 22 11.74 -0.56 -4.95
CA VAL A 22 12.17 -0.34 -3.56
C VAL A 22 12.29 -1.62 -2.75
N LEU A 23 11.33 -2.55 -2.89
CA LEU A 23 11.25 -3.77 -2.09
C LEU A 23 12.00 -4.95 -2.72
N GLY A 24 12.22 -4.89 -4.04
CA GLY A 24 12.67 -6.00 -4.85
C GLY A 24 11.56 -7.01 -5.15
N ASN A 25 11.72 -7.74 -6.26
CA ASN A 25 10.73 -8.66 -6.81
C ASN A 25 10.16 -9.67 -5.79
N SER A 26 10.99 -10.21 -4.91
CA SER A 26 10.59 -11.27 -3.96
C SER A 26 9.68 -10.75 -2.85
N VAL A 27 9.99 -9.59 -2.27
CA VAL A 27 9.17 -8.97 -1.21
C VAL A 27 7.93 -8.33 -1.82
N TYR A 28 8.09 -7.68 -2.98
CA TYR A 28 6.99 -7.07 -3.70
C TYR A 28 5.94 -8.10 -4.13
N SER A 29 6.32 -9.29 -4.60
CA SER A 29 5.34 -10.30 -5.04
C SER A 29 4.43 -10.77 -3.91
N VAL A 30 4.95 -10.84 -2.67
CA VAL A 30 4.17 -11.17 -1.47
C VAL A 30 3.20 -10.03 -1.15
N LEU A 31 3.67 -8.78 -1.15
CA LEU A 31 2.82 -7.60 -0.95
C LEU A 31 1.72 -7.53 -2.02
N ALA A 32 2.07 -7.68 -3.29
CA ALA A 32 1.13 -7.63 -4.41
C ALA A 32 0.07 -8.72 -4.32
N SER A 33 0.46 -9.94 -3.92
CA SER A 33 -0.49 -11.04 -3.69
C SER A 33 -1.44 -10.73 -2.53
N PHE A 34 -0.93 -10.15 -1.44
CA PHE A 34 -1.76 -9.72 -0.32
C PHE A 34 -2.74 -8.60 -0.74
N LEU A 35 -2.25 -7.55 -1.40
CA LEU A 35 -3.06 -6.44 -1.87
C LEU A 35 -4.14 -6.91 -2.85
N GLY A 36 -3.78 -7.73 -3.82
CA GLY A 36 -4.73 -8.31 -4.78
C GLY A 36 -5.77 -9.21 -4.11
N ARG A 37 -5.40 -9.91 -3.04
CA ARG A 37 -6.36 -10.71 -2.26
C ARG A 37 -7.36 -9.82 -1.56
N ILE A 38 -6.92 -8.82 -0.81
CA ILE A 38 -7.83 -7.97 -0.02
C ILE A 38 -8.69 -7.04 -0.87
N THR A 39 -8.23 -6.67 -2.07
CA THR A 39 -9.02 -5.86 -3.02
C THR A 39 -9.89 -6.69 -3.94
N SER A 40 -9.77 -8.01 -3.92
CA SER A 40 -10.63 -8.90 -4.70
C SER A 40 -12.10 -8.78 -4.26
N PRO A 41 -13.06 -9.14 -5.13
CA PRO A 41 -14.49 -9.08 -4.81
C PRO A 41 -14.92 -9.83 -3.54
N GLU A 42 -14.13 -10.82 -3.11
CA GLU A 42 -14.40 -11.58 -1.88
C GLU A 42 -14.29 -10.72 -0.61
N TYR A 43 -13.36 -9.76 -0.58
CA TYR A 43 -13.16 -8.87 0.56
C TYR A 43 -13.56 -7.42 0.27
N GLY A 44 -13.46 -6.98 -1.00
CA GLY A 44 -13.91 -5.68 -1.47
C GLY A 44 -13.24 -4.49 -0.77
N LEU A 45 -12.04 -4.67 -0.22
CA LEU A 45 -11.33 -3.59 0.47
C LEU A 45 -10.66 -2.66 -0.55
N ASN A 46 -10.57 -1.38 -0.20
CA ASN A 46 -9.85 -0.39 -0.99
C ASN A 46 -8.56 -0.01 -0.30
N ILE A 47 -7.54 0.35 -1.08
CA ILE A 47 -6.27 0.90 -0.59
C ILE A 47 -6.09 2.33 -1.10
N GLU A 48 -5.76 3.24 -0.20
CA GLU A 48 -5.41 4.62 -0.51
C GLU A 48 -4.02 4.94 0.04
N TRP A 49 -3.15 5.50 -0.79
CA TRP A 49 -1.84 5.97 -0.35
C TRP A 49 -1.92 7.42 0.10
N ARG A 50 -1.41 7.71 1.30
CA ARG A 50 -1.34 9.07 1.86
C ARG A 50 0.06 9.36 2.35
N TYR A 51 0.56 10.55 2.03
CA TYR A 51 1.84 11.02 2.53
C TYR A 51 1.67 11.79 3.84
N TYR A 52 2.49 11.45 4.83
CA TYR A 52 2.52 12.07 6.14
C TYR A 52 3.77 12.95 6.26
N ASN A 53 3.58 14.26 6.43
CA ASN A 53 4.66 15.25 6.44
C ASN A 53 5.54 15.20 7.69
N ASP A 54 4.96 14.83 8.82
CA ASP A 54 5.63 14.70 10.12
C ASP A 54 6.61 13.50 10.12
N GLY A 55 6.17 12.35 9.64
CA GLY A 55 7.00 11.16 9.49
C GLY A 55 7.88 11.17 8.23
N LYS A 56 7.54 12.01 7.25
CA LYS A 56 8.06 11.96 5.87
C LYS A 56 7.96 10.53 5.31
N ALA A 57 6.73 10.01 5.31
CA ALA A 57 6.43 8.62 5.03
C ALA A 57 5.15 8.48 4.21
N TRP A 58 5.13 7.49 3.32
CA TRP A 58 3.90 7.02 2.70
C TRP A 58 3.24 5.93 3.54
N LEU A 59 1.92 6.03 3.71
CA LEU A 59 1.09 5.04 4.40
C LEU A 59 -0.02 4.55 3.47
N GLY A 60 -0.18 3.22 3.40
CA GLY A 60 -1.32 2.59 2.73
C GLY A 60 -2.47 2.42 3.71
N LYS A 61 -3.54 3.20 3.53
CA LYS A 61 -4.77 3.09 4.33
C LYS A 61 -5.72 2.11 3.66
N ILE A 62 -6.12 1.07 4.39
CA ILE A 62 -7.15 0.13 3.94
C ILE A 62 -8.52 0.58 4.46
N THR A 63 -9.51 0.61 3.57
CA THR A 63 -10.89 0.96 3.90
C THR A 63 -11.86 -0.13 3.44
N VAL A 64 -12.92 -0.34 4.23
CA VAL A 64 -14.03 -1.21 3.89
C VAL A 64 -15.28 -0.35 3.65
N LEU A 65 -16.05 -0.66 2.61
CA LEU A 65 -17.37 -0.06 2.41
C LEU A 65 -18.43 -0.98 3.03
N ILE A 66 -19.10 -0.49 4.08
CA ILE A 66 -20.22 -1.19 4.70
C ILE A 66 -21.50 -0.59 4.14
N VAL A 67 -22.20 -1.32 3.27
CA VAL A 67 -23.49 -0.91 2.71
C VAL A 67 -24.61 -1.55 3.54
N VAL A 68 -25.46 -0.72 4.14
CA VAL A 68 -26.68 -1.17 4.83
C VAL A 68 -27.85 -0.91 3.89
N ASN A 69 -28.51 -1.97 3.43
CA ASN A 69 -29.75 -1.85 2.67
C ASN A 69 -30.93 -1.82 3.66
N TYR A 70 -31.78 -0.80 3.54
CA TYR A 70 -33.04 -0.67 4.28
C TYR A 70 -34.20 -1.26 3.49
#